data_AF-A0A354SBQ2-F1
#
_entry.id   AF-A0A354SBQ2-F1
#
_cell.length_a   1.000
_cell.length_b   1.000
_cell.length_c   1.000
_cell.angle_alpha   90.00
_cell.angle_beta   90.00
_cell.angle_gamma   90.00
#
_symmetry.space_group_name_H-M   'P 1'
#
loop_
_entity.id
_entity.type
_entity.pdbx_description
1 polymer ?
#
loop_
_entity_poly.entity_id
_entity_poly.type
_entity_poly.pdbx_seq_one_letter_code
_entity_poly.pdbx_strand_id
1 'polypeptide(L)'
;MEGHYGPLVELAQERLEWLGYEIFESDREGRRIGKSTTNAVKAFQLKFLIPATGVLDARGWRALSKMASGVGMLPLQCTAVKVALCADKTTRIIRYVDKGKVQLTVDARFGRIGMDTGNGVFSVNRKSRDHVSSRYRTWMPFAMFFN
;
A
#
# COMPACT_ATOMS: atom_id res chain seq x y z
N MET A 1 -8.92 20.52 22.26
CA MET A 1 -8.49 19.75 21.06
C MET A 1 -7.00 19.55 21.18
N GLU A 2 -6.56 18.41 21.72
CA GLU A 2 -5.13 18.11 21.85
C GLU A 2 -4.60 17.65 20.50
N GLY A 3 -3.96 18.57 19.78
CA GLY A 3 -3.10 18.21 18.67
C GLY A 3 -1.82 17.61 19.26
N HIS A 4 -1.58 16.33 19.03
CA HIS A 4 -0.23 15.79 19.21
C HIS A 4 0.65 16.37 18.11
N TYR A 5 1.80 16.95 18.48
CA TYR A 5 2.83 17.47 17.58
C TYR A 5 4.16 16.77 17.89
N GLY A 6 5.06 16.70 16.91
CA GLY A 6 6.44 16.22 17.11
C GLY A 6 6.85 15.05 16.20
N PRO A 7 8.08 14.51 16.39
CA PRO A 7 8.68 13.53 15.47
C PRO A 7 7.87 12.25 15.23
N LEU A 8 7.02 11.86 16.20
CA LEU A 8 6.15 10.70 16.04
C LEU A 8 5.00 10.94 15.05
N VAL A 9 4.55 12.19 14.91
CA VAL A 9 3.50 12.56 13.93
C VAL A 9 4.05 12.47 12.52
N GLU A 10 5.27 12.98 12.31
CA GLU A 10 5.97 12.93 11.03
C GLU A 10 6.21 11.46 10.62
N LEU A 11 6.76 10.65 11.51
CA LEU A 11 6.94 9.21 11.27
C LEU A 11 5.61 8.48 10.99
N ALA A 12 4.51 8.90 11.63
CA ALA A 12 3.19 8.32 11.39
C ALA A 12 2.73 8.63 9.96
N GLN A 13 2.86 9.89 9.55
CA GLN A 13 2.47 10.37 8.23
C GLN A 13 3.29 9.68 7.14
N GLU A 14 4.62 9.61 7.29
CA GLU A 14 5.50 8.90 6.35
C GLU A 14 5.11 7.42 6.19
N ARG A 15 4.78 6.74 7.29
CA ARG A 15 4.34 5.34 7.27
C ARG A 15 2.97 5.17 6.60
N LEU A 16 2.05 6.10 6.83
CA LEU A 16 0.73 6.08 6.19
C LEU A 16 0.86 6.34 4.68
N GLU A 17 1.64 7.33 4.28
CA GLU A 17 1.94 7.60 2.85
C GLU A 17 2.61 6.40 2.19
N TRP A 18 3.56 5.76 2.88
CA TRP A 18 4.20 4.54 2.39
C TRP A 18 3.21 3.42 2.11
N LEU A 19 2.14 3.32 2.90
CA LEU A 19 1.06 2.35 2.72
C LEU A 19 0.01 2.80 1.68
N GLY A 20 0.21 3.95 1.04
CA GLY A 20 -0.65 4.48 -0.02
C GLY A 20 -1.78 5.37 0.47
N TYR A 21 -1.77 5.81 1.73
CA TYR A 21 -2.75 6.77 2.24
C TYR A 21 -2.34 8.20 1.90
N GLU A 22 -3.32 9.03 1.55
CA GLU A 22 -3.10 10.43 1.25
C GLU A 22 -2.95 11.25 2.53
N ILE A 23 -1.85 12.00 2.64
CA ILE A 23 -1.62 13.02 3.67
C ILE A 23 -1.46 14.36 2.95
N PHE A 24 -2.29 15.34 3.32
CA PHE A 24 -2.23 16.66 2.70
C PHE A 24 -1.06 17.47 3.24
N GLU A 25 -0.50 18.35 2.40
CA GLU A 25 0.62 19.23 2.79
C GLU A 25 0.31 20.07 4.04
N SER A 26 -0.94 20.52 4.20
CA SER A 26 -1.39 21.25 5.39
C SER A 26 -1.31 20.47 6.72
N ASP A 27 -1.25 19.14 6.65
CA ASP A 27 -1.02 18.27 7.81
C ASP A 27 0.49 17.98 7.97
N ARG A 28 1.24 17.86 6.87
CA ARG A 28 2.70 17.65 6.83
C ARG A 28 3.48 18.85 7.34
N GLU A 29 3.34 20.01 6.72
CA GLU A 29 4.05 21.24 7.08
C GLU A 29 3.71 21.68 8.51
N GLY A 30 2.45 21.48 8.90
CA GLY A 30 1.97 21.78 10.25
C GLY A 30 2.44 20.80 11.33
N ARG A 31 3.12 19.69 10.96
CA ARG A 31 3.57 18.60 11.85
C ARG A 31 2.50 18.19 12.86
N ARG A 32 1.27 18.08 12.37
CA ARG A 32 0.05 17.94 13.18
C ARG A 32 -0.83 16.82 12.68
N ILE A 33 -1.58 16.22 13.59
CA ILE A 33 -2.67 15.32 13.24
C ILE A 33 -3.88 16.15 12.81
N GLY A 34 -3.95 16.46 11.52
CA GLY A 34 -5.11 17.13 10.92
C GLY A 34 -6.11 16.14 10.30
N LYS A 35 -6.99 16.66 9.43
CA LYS A 35 -8.11 15.90 8.88
C LYS A 35 -7.65 14.75 7.98
N SER A 36 -6.63 14.98 7.14
CA SER A 36 -6.10 13.94 6.25
C SER A 36 -5.41 12.84 7.04
N THR A 37 -4.61 13.21 8.04
CA THR A 37 -3.93 12.26 8.94
C THR A 37 -4.95 11.43 9.71
N THR A 38 -5.98 12.06 10.28
CA THR A 38 -7.04 11.36 11.01
C THR A 38 -7.80 10.38 10.11
N ASN A 39 -8.12 10.78 8.87
CA ASN A 39 -8.79 9.92 7.90
C ASN A 39 -7.91 8.73 7.49
N ALA A 40 -6.62 8.97 7.24
CA ALA A 40 -5.65 7.93 6.94
C ALA A 40 -5.52 6.92 8.09
N VAL A 41 -5.46 7.39 9.34
CA VAL A 41 -5.45 6.50 10.53
C VAL A 41 -6.71 5.66 10.61
N LYS A 42 -7.90 6.24 10.41
CA LYS A 42 -9.15 5.47 10.40
C LYS A 42 -9.18 4.42 9.30
N ALA A 43 -8.76 4.78 8.08
CA ALA A 43 -8.70 3.87 6.95
C ALA A 43 -7.70 2.73 7.17
N PHE A 44 -6.53 3.04 7.75
CA PHE A 44 -5.55 2.05 8.20
C PHE A 44 -6.13 1.09 9.22
N GLN A 45 -6.76 1.62 10.27
CA GLN A 45 -7.39 0.82 11.32
C GLN A 45 -8.43 -0.14 10.74
N LEU A 46 -9.32 0.35 9.87
CA LEU A 46 -10.31 -0.50 9.18
C LEU A 46 -9.66 -1.60 8.33
N LYS A 47 -8.62 -1.26 7.55
CA LYS A 47 -7.91 -2.21 6.68
C LYS A 47 -7.29 -3.37 7.47
N PHE A 48 -6.79 -3.09 8.67
CA PHE A 48 -6.11 -4.05 9.54
C PHE A 48 -6.97 -4.56 10.71
N LEU A 49 -8.29 -4.40 10.63
CA LEU A 49 -9.27 -4.90 11.62
C LEU A 49 -9.01 -4.39 13.06
N ILE A 50 -8.59 -3.13 13.16
CA ILE A 50 -8.42 -2.38 14.40
C ILE A 50 -9.63 -1.45 14.53
N PRO A 51 -10.17 -1.20 15.74
CA PRO A 51 -11.21 -0.20 15.94
C PRO A 51 -10.81 1.16 15.35
N ALA A 52 -11.69 1.74 14.51
CA ALA A 52 -11.41 2.93 13.72
C ALA A 52 -11.55 4.24 14.53
N THR A 53 -10.78 4.37 15.60
CA THR A 53 -10.82 5.51 16.52
C THR A 53 -10.27 6.80 15.91
N GLY A 54 -9.40 6.69 14.89
CA GLY A 54 -8.64 7.82 14.35
C GLY A 54 -7.45 8.23 15.23
N VAL A 55 -7.19 7.49 16.30
CA VAL A 55 -6.06 7.73 17.23
C VAL A 55 -5.09 6.56 17.14
N LEU A 56 -3.80 6.87 16.97
CA LEU A 56 -2.72 5.88 16.96
C LEU A 56 -2.30 5.54 18.40
N ASP A 57 -3.11 4.73 19.06
CA ASP A 57 -2.76 4.14 20.36
C ASP A 57 -1.62 3.09 20.22
N ALA A 58 -1.22 2.48 21.34
CA ALA A 58 -0.15 1.48 21.33
C ALA A 58 -0.40 0.29 20.37
N ARG A 59 -1.67 -0.09 20.14
CA ARG A 59 -2.03 -1.17 19.22
C ARG A 59 -1.91 -0.69 17.77
N GLY A 60 -2.49 0.48 17.46
CA GLY A 60 -2.39 1.12 16.14
C GLY A 60 -0.93 1.38 15.75
N TRP A 61 -0.12 1.86 16.69
CA TRP A 61 1.29 2.16 16.46
C TRP A 61 2.12 0.91 16.20
N ARG A 62 1.89 -0.17 16.96
CA ARG A 62 2.54 -1.46 16.73
C ARG A 62 2.19 -2.02 15.35
N ALA A 63 0.93 -1.96 14.96
CA ALA A 63 0.48 -2.42 13.65
C ALA A 63 1.10 -1.57 12.53
N LEU A 64 1.06 -0.25 12.63
CA LEU A 64 1.63 0.66 11.62
C LEU A 64 3.13 0.44 11.46
N SER A 65 3.85 0.34 12.58
CA SER A 65 5.29 0.06 12.60
C SER A 65 5.62 -1.29 11.95
N LYS A 66 4.79 -2.32 12.16
CA LYS A 66 4.98 -3.65 11.57
C LYS A 66 4.75 -3.62 10.05
N MET A 67 3.69 -2.94 9.60
CA MET A 67 3.31 -2.92 8.19
C MET A 67 4.19 -1.99 7.35
N ALA A 68 4.79 -0.99 7.98
CA ALA A 68 5.66 0.00 7.35
C ALA A 68 7.04 0.04 8.04
N SER A 69 7.61 -1.12 8.37
CA SER A 69 8.93 -1.20 9.03
C SER A 69 10.07 -0.70 8.14
N GLY A 70 9.94 -0.85 6.82
CA GLY A 70 10.89 -0.39 5.81
C GLY A 70 10.39 0.78 4.97
N VAL A 71 9.83 1.82 5.60
CA VAL A 71 9.43 3.05 4.87
C VAL A 71 10.56 3.50 3.95
N GLY A 72 10.22 3.81 2.70
CA GLY A 72 11.17 4.30 1.70
C GLY A 72 12.08 3.21 1.11
N MET A 73 12.01 1.96 1.58
CA MET A 73 12.84 0.86 1.10
C MET A 73 12.04 -0.13 0.28
N LEU A 74 12.39 -0.27 -0.99
CA LEU A 74 11.88 -1.33 -1.88
C LEU A 74 12.87 -2.51 -1.92
N PRO A 75 12.39 -3.76 -2.10
CA PRO A 75 13.26 -4.89 -2.39
C PRO A 75 14.13 -4.65 -3.63
N LEU A 76 15.34 -5.21 -3.67
CA LEU A 76 16.27 -5.03 -4.80
C LEU A 76 15.63 -5.43 -6.15
N GLN A 77 14.79 -6.46 -6.17
CA GLN A 77 14.12 -6.94 -7.39
C GLN A 77 13.16 -5.88 -7.98
N CYS A 78 12.63 -4.99 -7.14
CA CYS A 78 11.76 -3.90 -7.54
C CYS A 78 12.51 -2.71 -8.16
N THR A 79 13.79 -2.58 -7.86
CA THR A 79 14.62 -1.43 -8.26
C THR A 79 15.72 -1.79 -9.26
N ALA A 80 16.06 -3.08 -9.39
CA ALA A 80 17.08 -3.60 -10.30
C ALA A 80 16.66 -3.58 -11.79
N VAL A 81 15.39 -3.32 -12.09
CA VAL A 81 14.87 -3.23 -13.45
C VAL A 81 14.28 -1.86 -13.73
N LYS A 82 14.19 -1.48 -15.01
CA LYS A 82 13.67 -0.17 -15.42
C LYS A 82 12.24 0.07 -14.91
N VAL A 83 11.37 -0.94 -15.06
CA VAL A 83 9.96 -0.86 -14.66
C VAL A 83 9.56 -2.14 -13.95
N ALA A 84 8.92 -2.03 -12.78
CA ALA A 84 8.41 -3.15 -12.00
C ALA A 84 7.01 -2.87 -11.44
N LEU A 85 6.21 -3.93 -11.31
CA LEU A 85 5.02 -3.94 -10.46
C LEU A 85 5.34 -4.74 -9.20
N CYS A 86 5.44 -4.04 -8.08
CA CYS A 86 5.84 -4.61 -6.79
C CYS A 86 4.62 -4.92 -5.95
N ALA A 87 4.23 -6.19 -5.94
CA ALA A 87 3.09 -6.69 -5.19
C ALA A 87 3.48 -7.06 -3.75
N ASP A 88 2.86 -6.42 -2.78
CA ASP A 88 3.01 -6.75 -1.36
C ASP A 88 1.69 -7.36 -0.84
N LYS A 89 1.71 -8.68 -0.65
CA LYS A 89 0.55 -9.45 -0.17
C LYS A 89 0.22 -9.17 1.30
N THR A 90 1.17 -8.66 2.08
CA THR A 90 0.97 -8.37 3.51
C THR A 90 0.17 -7.08 3.70
N THR A 91 0.53 -6.04 2.94
CA THR A 91 -0.15 -4.73 2.96
C THR A 91 -1.28 -4.63 1.93
N ARG A 92 -1.44 -5.62 1.04
CA ARG A 92 -2.48 -5.68 0.00
C ARG A 92 -2.39 -4.50 -0.97
N ILE A 93 -1.19 -4.20 -1.45
CA ILE A 93 -0.93 -3.11 -2.40
C ILE A 93 -0.03 -3.57 -3.55
N ILE A 94 -0.13 -2.89 -4.68
CA ILE A 94 0.83 -2.96 -5.77
C ILE A 94 1.44 -1.58 -5.98
N ARG A 95 2.77 -1.52 -6.08
CA ARG A 95 3.50 -0.30 -6.44
C ARG A 95 4.00 -0.40 -7.87
N TYR A 96 3.67 0.58 -8.71
CA TYR A 96 4.33 0.78 -9.99
C TYR A 96 5.62 1.56 -9.74
N VAL A 97 6.75 0.93 -10.07
CA VAL A 97 8.09 1.45 -9.85
C VAL A 97 8.73 1.69 -11.20
N ASP A 98 9.19 2.92 -11.46
CA ASP A 98 9.94 3.29 -12.66
C ASP A 98 11.28 3.91 -12.23
N LYS A 99 12.38 3.36 -12.76
CA LYS A 99 13.77 3.72 -12.42
C LYS A 99 14.01 3.76 -10.90
N GLY A 100 13.52 2.74 -10.20
CA GLY A 100 13.66 2.59 -8.75
C GLY A 100 12.78 3.53 -7.90
N LYS A 101 11.95 4.39 -8.51
CA LYS A 101 11.05 5.30 -7.81
C LYS A 101 9.61 4.82 -7.91
N VAL A 102 8.89 4.82 -6.78
CA VAL A 102 7.45 4.56 -6.76
C VAL A 102 6.73 5.71 -7.45
N GLN A 103 6.01 5.41 -8.52
CA GLN A 103 5.21 6.38 -9.28
C GLN A 103 3.73 6.30 -8.91
N LEU A 104 3.26 5.11 -8.54
CA LEU A 104 1.87 4.88 -8.16
C LEU A 104 1.79 3.74 -7.16
N THR A 105 0.94 3.89 -6.14
CA THR A 105 0.56 2.84 -5.21
C THR A 105 -0.94 2.62 -5.34
N VAL A 106 -1.36 1.37 -5.55
CA VAL A 106 -2.78 1.01 -5.63
C VAL A 106 -3.11 -0.10 -4.64
N ASP A 107 -4.33 -0.08 -4.14
CA ASP A 107 -4.87 -1.24 -3.42
C ASP A 107 -5.00 -2.44 -4.35
N ALA A 108 -4.73 -3.63 -3.81
CA ALA A 108 -4.80 -4.88 -4.54
C ALA A 108 -5.48 -5.96 -3.71
N ARG A 109 -6.18 -6.87 -4.40
CA ARG A 109 -6.71 -8.10 -3.80
C ARG A 109 -5.98 -9.28 -4.42
N PHE A 110 -5.37 -10.09 -3.56
CA PHE A 110 -4.65 -11.29 -3.97
C PHE A 110 -5.52 -12.54 -3.77
N GLY A 111 -5.09 -13.64 -4.37
CA GLY A 111 -5.76 -14.93 -4.24
C GLY A 111 -5.97 -15.33 -2.77
N ARG A 112 -7.12 -15.96 -2.48
CA ARG A 112 -7.44 -16.53 -1.17
C ARG A 112 -6.67 -17.82 -0.92
N ILE A 113 -6.67 -18.29 0.33
CA ILE A 113 -6.07 -19.57 0.74
C ILE A 113 -6.54 -20.69 -0.21
N GLY A 114 -5.59 -21.45 -0.74
CA GLY A 114 -5.81 -22.55 -1.69
C GLY A 114 -5.94 -22.11 -3.16
N MET A 115 -5.92 -20.80 -3.42
CA MET A 115 -5.82 -20.20 -4.75
C MET A 115 -4.83 -19.03 -4.72
N ASP A 116 -3.77 -19.20 -3.93
CA ASP A 116 -2.82 -18.14 -3.62
C ASP A 116 -2.11 -17.61 -4.87
N THR A 117 -1.95 -16.30 -4.93
CA THR A 117 -1.01 -15.70 -5.90
C THR A 117 0.40 -16.11 -5.52
N GLY A 118 1.12 -16.76 -6.45
CA GLY A 118 2.51 -17.20 -6.24
C GLY A 118 3.45 -16.04 -5.89
N ASN A 119 4.43 -16.29 -5.03
CA ASN A 119 5.52 -15.36 -4.74
C ASN A 119 6.69 -15.63 -5.70
N GLY A 120 7.34 -14.58 -6.20
CA GLY A 120 8.49 -14.72 -7.09
C GLY A 120 8.73 -13.49 -7.94
N VAL A 121 9.70 -13.58 -8.83
CA VAL A 121 9.96 -12.58 -9.88
C VAL A 121 9.43 -13.14 -11.19
N PHE A 122 8.59 -12.36 -11.85
CA PHE A 122 7.86 -12.76 -13.04
C PHE A 122 7.90 -11.65 -14.09
N SER A 123 7.69 -12.04 -15.35
CA SER A 123 7.64 -11.11 -16.47
C SER A 123 6.25 -11.09 -17.08
N VAL A 124 5.68 -9.90 -17.28
CA VAL A 124 4.40 -9.76 -18.00
C VAL A 124 4.62 -10.19 -19.45
N ASN A 125 4.10 -11.36 -19.81
CA ASN A 125 4.27 -11.96 -21.13
C ASN A 125 3.11 -11.66 -22.09
N ARG A 126 1.94 -11.30 -21.56
CA ARG A 126 0.77 -10.96 -22.36
C ARG A 126 -0.07 -9.89 -21.68
N LYS A 127 -0.63 -8.99 -22.49
CA LYS A 127 -1.61 -8.00 -22.05
C LYS A 127 -2.86 -8.13 -22.92
N SER A 128 -4.03 -8.00 -22.32
CA SER A 128 -5.32 -8.09 -23.03
C SER A 128 -6.31 -7.13 -22.40
N ARG A 129 -6.81 -6.18 -23.20
CA ARG A 129 -7.71 -5.12 -22.74
C ARG A 129 -9.09 -5.66 -22.39
N ASP A 130 -9.62 -6.55 -23.20
CA ASP A 130 -11.02 -7.03 -23.12
C ASP A 130 -11.10 -8.52 -22.74
N HIS A 131 -10.21 -8.98 -21.86
CA HIS A 131 -10.08 -10.39 -21.54
C HIS A 131 -11.31 -10.95 -20.83
N VAL A 132 -11.76 -12.15 -21.23
CA VAL A 132 -12.77 -12.93 -20.51
C VAL A 132 -12.12 -14.24 -20.06
N SER A 133 -12.19 -14.54 -18.77
CA SER A 133 -11.62 -15.77 -18.21
C SER A 133 -12.33 -17.00 -18.78
N SER A 134 -11.58 -17.93 -19.36
CA SER A 134 -12.13 -19.24 -19.77
C SER A 134 -12.52 -20.10 -18.56
N ARG A 135 -11.80 -19.97 -17.44
CA ARG A 135 -12.02 -20.74 -16.20
C ARG A 135 -13.17 -20.18 -15.37
N TYR A 136 -13.20 -18.86 -15.19
CA TYR A 136 -14.18 -18.18 -14.32
C TYR A 136 -15.33 -17.53 -15.07
N ARG A 137 -15.32 -17.55 -16.42
CA ARG A 137 -16.35 -16.95 -17.27
C ARG A 137 -16.70 -15.50 -16.89
N THR A 138 -15.69 -14.76 -16.46
CA THR A 138 -15.82 -13.38 -15.95
C THR A 138 -14.95 -12.46 -16.78
N TRP A 139 -15.48 -11.28 -17.13
CA TRP A 139 -14.73 -10.22 -17.79
C TRP A 139 -13.70 -9.62 -16.83
N MET A 140 -12.44 -9.61 -17.26
CA MET A 140 -11.28 -9.12 -16.51
C MET A 140 -10.55 -8.08 -17.37
N PRO A 141 -11.05 -6.83 -17.39
CA PRO A 141 -10.49 -5.80 -18.24
C PRO A 141 -9.05 -5.46 -17.84
N PHE A 142 -8.25 -5.05 -18.82
CA PHE A 142 -6.83 -4.68 -18.66
C PHE A 142 -5.96 -5.77 -18.04
N ALA A 143 -6.27 -7.04 -18.33
CA ALA A 143 -5.53 -8.20 -17.82
C ALA A 143 -4.06 -8.17 -18.27
N MET A 144 -3.17 -8.37 -17.31
CA MET A 144 -1.74 -8.59 -17.52
C MET A 144 -1.37 -9.98 -16.98
N PHE A 145 -0.80 -10.84 -17.82
CA PHE A 145 -0.42 -12.20 -17.49
C PHE A 145 1.08 -12.28 -17.24
N PHE A 146 1.50 -12.92 -16.14
CA PHE A 146 2.89 -12.90 -15.67
C PHE A 146 3.46 -14.27 -15.25
N ASN A 147 2.61 -15.26 -14.99
CA ASN A 147 2.99 -16.62 -14.58
C ASN A 147 2.18 -17.63 -15.41
#